data_AF-A0A430UZN3-F1
#
_entry.id   AF-A0A430UZN3-F1
#
_cell.length_a   1.000
_cell.length_b   1.000
_cell.length_c   1.000
_cell.angle_alpha   90.00
_cell.angle_beta   90.00
_cell.angle_gamma   90.00
#
_symmetry.space_group_name_H-M   'P 1'
#
loop_
_entity.id
_entity.type
_entity.pdbx_description
1 polymer ?
#
loop_
_entity_poly.entity_id
_entity_poly.type
_entity_poly.pdbx_seq_one_letter_code
_entity_poly.pdbx_strand_id
1 'polypeptide(L)'
;MVTDTGGCLLRVHVHPANVHDRWGGKALLEGLELRHWPRVRKVYVDFGYRGLRREAEGLGLELEYEYHPEVTEAGMYLGMIRLLVKRLASAA
;
A
#
# COMPACT_ATOMS: atom_id res chain seq x y z
N MET A 1 -4.54 2.80 2.15
CA MET A 1 -4.70 3.84 3.20
C MET A 1 -3.32 4.33 3.59
N VAL A 2 -3.19 5.50 4.23
CA VAL A 2 -1.90 5.96 4.77
C VAL A 2 -2.08 6.46 6.20
N THR A 3 -1.12 6.11 7.05
CA THR A 3 -1.06 6.48 8.46
C THR A 3 0.25 7.22 8.74
N ASP A 4 0.28 7.98 9.82
CA ASP A 4 1.56 8.38 10.43
C ASP A 4 2.20 7.22 11.23
N THR A 5 3.36 7.47 11.83
CA THR A 5 4.08 6.49 12.65
C THR A 5 3.41 6.19 14.00
N GLY A 6 2.45 7.01 14.42
CA GLY A 6 1.60 6.77 15.60
C GLY A 6 0.32 5.99 15.29
N GLY A 7 0.09 5.64 14.01
CA GLY A 7 -1.10 4.94 13.55
C GLY A 7 -2.31 5.84 13.27
N CYS A 8 -2.14 7.18 13.28
CA CYS A 8 -3.23 8.08 12.90
C CYS A 8 -3.49 7.99 11.41
N LEU A 9 -4.74 7.75 11.03
CA LEU A 9 -5.16 7.73 9.62
C LEU A 9 -5.09 9.14 9.03
N LEU A 10 -4.23 9.33 8.03
CA LEU A 10 -4.11 10.60 7.31
C LEU A 10 -5.09 10.64 6.14
N ARG A 11 -5.25 9.51 5.44
CA ARG A 11 -6.21 9.38 4.33
C ARG A 11 -6.54 7.92 4.00
N VAL A 12 -7.76 7.70 3.56
CA VAL A 12 -8.23 6.44 2.97
C VAL A 12 -8.76 6.69 1.57
N HIS A 13 -8.42 5.79 0.65
CA HIS A 13 -8.98 5.74 -0.70
C HIS A 13 -9.38 4.29 -0.97
N VAL A 14 -10.61 4.07 -1.43
CA VAL A 14 -11.17 2.75 -1.74
C VAL A 14 -11.44 2.70 -3.23
N HIS A 15 -10.96 1.64 -3.88
CA HIS A 15 -11.20 1.35 -5.29
C HIS A 15 -11.63 -0.11 -5.48
N PRO A 16 -12.23 -0.45 -6.63
CA PRO A 16 -12.53 -1.84 -6.98
C PRO A 16 -11.29 -2.74 -6.91
N ALA A 17 -11.48 -4.01 -6.53
CA ALA A 17 -10.39 -4.96 -6.32
C ALA A 17 -9.64 -5.35 -7.61
N ASN A 18 -10.22 -5.09 -8.79
CA ASN A 18 -9.59 -5.33 -10.09
C ASN A 18 -8.68 -4.17 -10.55
N VAL A 19 -8.54 -3.12 -9.74
CA VAL A 19 -7.62 -2.01 -10.01
C VAL A 19 -6.30 -2.31 -9.30
N HIS A 20 -5.21 -2.27 -10.06
CA HIS A 20 -3.87 -2.50 -9.52
C HIS A 20 -3.50 -1.45 -8.47
N ASP A 21 -2.88 -1.88 -7.37
CA ASP A 21 -2.48 -1.04 -6.22
C ASP A 21 -1.74 0.23 -6.59
N ARG A 22 -0.87 0.21 -7.60
CA ARG A 22 -0.23 1.42 -8.15
C ARG A 22 -1.24 2.54 -8.44
N TRP A 23 -2.37 2.24 -9.07
CA TRP A 23 -3.36 3.26 -9.42
C TRP A 23 -4.12 3.75 -8.18
N GLY A 24 -4.43 2.84 -7.26
CA GLY A 24 -5.04 3.20 -5.97
C GLY A 24 -4.12 4.06 -5.10
N GLY A 25 -2.84 3.72 -5.03
CA GLY A 25 -1.82 4.47 -4.31
C GLY A 25 -1.58 5.85 -4.93
N LYS A 26 -1.57 5.94 -6.27
CA LYS A 26 -1.52 7.24 -6.97
C LYS A 26 -2.70 8.13 -6.57
N ALA A 27 -3.93 7.62 -6.70
CA ALA A 27 -5.12 8.38 -6.34
C ALA A 27 -5.13 8.75 -4.84
N LEU A 28 -4.53 7.91 -3.99
CA LEU A 28 -4.34 8.16 -2.56
C LEU A 28 -3.33 9.29 -2.28
N LEU A 29 -2.23 9.38 -3.04
CA LEU A 29 -1.25 10.46 -2.92
C LEU A 29 -1.79 11.78 -3.47
N GLU A 30 -2.45 11.77 -4.63
CA GLU A 30 -2.95 12.98 -5.29
C GLU A 30 -3.94 13.80 -4.46
N GLY A 31 -4.67 13.17 -3.54
CA GLY A 31 -5.57 13.87 -2.61
C GLY A 31 -5.06 13.91 -1.17
N LEU A 32 -3.77 13.65 -0.94
CA LEU A 32 -3.17 13.77 0.40
C LEU A 32 -2.93 15.25 0.75
N GLU A 33 -3.56 15.72 1.82
CA GLU A 33 -3.46 17.11 2.26
C GLU A 33 -2.39 17.30 3.35
N LEU A 34 -1.13 17.46 2.94
CA LEU A 34 0.01 17.57 3.85
C LEU A 34 0.03 18.87 4.68
N ARG A 35 -0.81 19.87 4.37
CA ARG A 35 -0.92 21.11 5.15
C ARG A 35 -1.27 20.87 6.62
N HIS A 36 -1.99 19.78 6.91
CA HIS A 36 -2.36 19.38 8.27
C HIS A 36 -1.24 18.60 8.98
N TRP A 37 -0.20 18.17 8.23
CA TRP A 37 0.84 17.25 8.69
C TRP A 37 2.24 17.76 8.33
N PRO A 38 2.64 18.97 8.80
CA PRO A 38 3.83 19.67 8.31
C PRO A 38 5.16 18.96 8.62
N ARG A 39 5.15 17.96 9.51
CA ARG A 39 6.32 17.15 9.88
C ARG A 39 6.51 15.92 9.01
N VAL A 40 5.53 15.54 8.17
CA VAL A 40 5.65 14.39 7.29
C VAL A 40 6.63 14.73 6.16
N ARG A 41 7.60 13.83 5.95
CA ARG A 41 8.68 13.98 4.96
C ARG A 41 8.91 12.73 4.13
N LYS A 42 8.42 11.59 4.58
CA LYS A 42 8.71 10.28 4.02
C LYS A 42 7.48 9.39 4.04
N VAL A 43 7.34 8.60 2.98
CA VAL A 43 6.32 7.55 2.87
C VAL A 43 7.01 6.21 2.59
N TYR A 44 6.58 5.18 3.32
CA TYR A 44 6.98 3.80 3.10
C TYR A 44 5.86 3.08 2.37
N VAL A 45 6.21 2.27 1.36
CA VAL A 45 5.23 1.53 0.56
C VAL A 45 5.73 0.13 0.19
N ASP A 46 4.80 -0.81 0.06
CA ASP A 46 5.11 -2.16 -0.44
C ASP A 46 5.48 -2.15 -1.93
N PHE A 47 6.10 -3.23 -2.41
CA PHE A 47 6.48 -3.36 -3.82
C PHE A 47 5.29 -3.38 -4.79
N GLY A 48 4.08 -3.74 -4.31
CA GLY A 48 2.83 -3.65 -5.08
C GLY A 48 2.49 -2.22 -5.54
N TYR A 49 3.00 -1.21 -4.82
CA TYR A 49 2.86 0.21 -5.13
C TYR A 49 4.02 0.78 -5.95
N ARG A 50 4.82 -0.06 -6.61
CA ARG A 50 5.93 0.38 -7.45
C ARG A 50 5.50 1.40 -8.51
N GLY A 51 6.36 2.39 -8.74
CA GLY A 51 6.15 3.45 -9.73
C GLY A 51 5.37 4.67 -9.22
N LEU A 52 5.39 4.92 -7.90
CA LEU A 52 4.79 6.10 -7.24
C LEU A 52 5.79 7.17 -6.82
N ARG A 53 7.08 6.99 -7.16
CA ARG A 53 8.15 7.89 -6.73
C ARG A 53 7.89 9.34 -7.16
N ARG A 54 7.47 9.55 -8.40
CA ARG A 54 7.20 10.89 -8.96
C ARG A 54 6.02 11.56 -8.27
N GLU A 55 4.98 10.79 -7.94
CA GLU A 55 3.80 11.25 -7.22
C GLU A 55 4.15 11.70 -5.81
N ALA A 56 4.99 10.95 -5.09
CA ALA A 56 5.48 11.33 -3.77
C ALA A 56 6.39 12.57 -3.80
N GLU A 57 7.33 12.61 -4.75
CA GLU A 57 8.24 13.76 -4.94
C GLU A 57 7.47 15.04 -5.28
N GLY A 58 6.37 14.95 -6.04
CA GLY A 58 5.48 16.07 -6.32
C GLY A 58 4.81 16.68 -5.07
N LEU A 59 4.74 15.91 -3.97
CA LEU A 59 4.27 16.35 -2.66
C LEU A 59 5.40 16.77 -1.72
N GLY A 60 6.66 16.73 -2.18
CA GLY A 60 7.84 16.97 -1.33
C GLY A 60 8.13 15.82 -0.37
N LEU A 61 7.66 14.60 -0.67
CA LEU A 61 7.89 13.40 0.12
C LEU A 61 9.00 12.54 -0.49
N GLU A 62 9.88 12.03 0.36
CA GLU A 62 10.74 10.90 0.03
C GLU A 62 9.91 9.61 0.01
N LEU A 63 10.13 8.74 -0.97
CA LEU A 63 9.50 7.42 -1.04
C LEU A 63 10.55 6.32 -0.94
N GLU A 64 10.33 5.42 0.02
CA GLU A 64 11.10 4.19 0.21
C GLU A 64 10.18 2.98 0.06
N TYR A 65 10.65 1.99 -0.70
CA TYR A 65 9.95 0.71 -0.80
C TYR A 65 10.40 -0.18 0.36
N GLU A 66 9.46 -0.90 0.98
CA GLU A 66 9.82 -1.95 1.93
C GLU A 66 10.53 -3.08 1.17
N TYR A 67 11.83 -3.25 1.44
CA TYR A 67 12.71 -4.20 0.74
C TYR A 67 12.90 -5.54 1.48
N HIS A 68 12.05 -5.87 2.47
CA HIS A 68 12.03 -7.20 3.11
C HIS A 68 10.79 -8.04 2.72
N PRO A 69 10.62 -8.36 1.43
CA PRO A 69 9.50 -9.19 0.96
C PRO A 69 9.56 -10.64 1.48
N GLU A 70 10.75 -11.14 1.82
CA GLU A 70 10.97 -12.58 2.04
C GLU A 70 10.18 -13.15 3.23
N VAL A 71 9.86 -12.33 4.22
CA VAL A 71 9.17 -12.78 5.45
C VAL A 71 7.66 -12.51 5.38
N THR A 72 7.25 -11.38 4.79
CA THR A 72 5.85 -10.96 4.71
C THR A 72 5.13 -11.58 3.50
N GLU A 73 5.78 -11.59 2.33
CA GLU A 73 5.21 -12.10 1.09
C GLU A 73 5.01 -13.63 1.16
N ALA A 74 5.96 -14.35 1.76
CA ALA A 74 5.83 -15.78 2.03
C ALA A 74 4.62 -16.11 2.92
N GLY A 75 4.37 -15.31 3.97
CA GLY A 75 3.20 -15.45 4.83
C GLY A 75 1.88 -15.20 4.09
N MET A 76 1.84 -14.17 3.25
CA MET A 76 0.67 -13.87 2.41
C MET A 76 0.42 -14.94 1.36
N TYR A 77 1.45 -15.43 0.65
CA TYR A 77 1.32 -16.53 -0.31
C TYR A 77 0.84 -17.81 0.36
N LEU A 78 1.40 -18.17 1.51
CA LEU A 78 0.95 -19.35 2.26
C LEU A 78 -0.51 -19.21 2.69
N GLY A 79 -0.92 -18.01 3.12
CA GLY A 79 -2.32 -17.70 3.45
C GLY A 79 -3.25 -17.84 2.24
N MET A 80 -2.89 -17.27 1.09
CA MET A 80 -3.66 -17.33 -0.16
C MET A 80 -3.75 -18.76 -0.70
N ILE A 81 -2.64 -19.51 -0.74
CA ILE A 81 -2.61 -20.92 -1.12
C ILE A 81 -3.54 -21.72 -0.22
N ARG A 82 -3.46 -21.53 1.11
CA ARG A 82 -4.32 -22.22 2.07
C ARG A 82 -5.80 -21.93 1.85
N LEU A 83 -6.15 -20.68 1.50
CA LEU A 83 -7.52 -20.30 1.17
C LEU A 83 -8.01 -20.93 -0.14
N LEU A 84 -7.18 -20.93 -1.19
CA LEU A 84 -7.49 -21.57 -2.47
C LEU A 84 -7.69 -23.08 -2.33
N VAL A 85 -6.80 -23.76 -1.57
CA VAL A 85 -6.92 -25.19 -1.28
C VAL A 85 -8.20 -25.48 -0.50
N LYS A 86 -8.54 -24.68 0.52
CA LYS A 86 -9.80 -24.84 1.26
C LYS A 86 -11.02 -24.71 0.36
N ARG A 87 -11.01 -23.74 -0.57
CA ARG A 87 -12.10 -23.52 -1.51
C ARG A 87 -12.24 -24.67 -2.51
N LEU A 88 -11.13 -25.18 -3.02
CA LEU A 88 -11.11 -26.34 -3.93
C LEU A 88 -11.64 -27.60 -3.23
N ALA A 89 -11.21 -27.84 -1.99
CA ALA A 89 -11.67 -28.97 -1.19
C ALA A 89 -13.16 -28.89 -0.80
N SER A 90 -13.72 -27.67 -0.67
CA SER A 90 -15.16 -27.47 -0.43
C SER A 90 -16.03 -27.55 -1.69
N ALA A 91 -15.42 -27.58 -2.88
CA ALA A 91 -16.10 -27.61 -4.17
C ALA A 91 -16.08 -29.00 -4.84
N ALA A 92 -15.44 -29.98 -4.21
CA ALA A 92 -15.41 -31.40 -4.60
C ALA A 92 -16.29 -32.23 -3.64
#